data_AF-A0A9Q2NQV3-F1
#
_entry.id   AF-A0A9Q2NQV3-F1
#
_cell.length_a   1.000
_cell.length_b   1.000
_cell.length_c   1.000
_cell.angle_alpha   90.00
_cell.angle_beta   90.00
_cell.angle_gamma   90.00
#
_symmetry.space_group_name_H-M   'P 1'
#
loop_
_entity.id
_entity.type
_entity.pdbx_description
1 polymer ?
#
loop_
_entity_poly.entity_id
_entity_poly.type
_entity_poly.pdbx_seq_one_letter_code
_entity_poly.pdbx_strand_id
1 'polypeptide(L)'
;MVRKQDRNDFNARIQRLDPSFAATPSKARDARKPWELGTSASRKSSHPVMMSGLGFGLALAALFAANNPETVQALLVRSGWPVQFIHYATNGLGLLILGLIVFYLMNVVRLVKPRTTGRLDSAGLIVGAVAAIAVSNLDQAHLQSGLQYAGFESPADVLTFAQARTSDIANIDWTSVVPVSSSPK
;
A
#
# COMPACT_ATOMS: atom_id res chain seq x y z
N MET A 1 37.80 -19.62 42.50
CA MET A 1 37.75 -18.16 42.78
C MET A 1 36.71 -17.56 41.86
N VAL A 2 35.55 -17.12 42.37
CA VAL A 2 34.47 -16.57 41.53
C VAL A 2 34.81 -15.10 41.24
N ARG A 3 35.12 -14.80 39.97
CA ARG A 3 35.36 -13.41 39.53
C ARG A 3 34.04 -12.64 39.62
N LYS A 4 34.05 -11.51 40.33
CA LYS A 4 32.89 -10.61 40.37
C LYS A 4 32.66 -10.03 38.98
N GLN A 5 31.40 -9.93 38.58
CA GLN A 5 31.02 -9.40 37.27
C GLN A 5 31.37 -7.91 37.21
N ASP A 6 32.18 -7.52 36.22
CA ASP A 6 32.56 -6.13 36.03
C ASP A 6 31.49 -5.37 35.23
N ARG A 7 31.50 -4.03 35.31
CA ARG A 7 30.54 -3.17 34.60
C ARG A 7 30.53 -3.40 33.09
N ASN A 8 31.70 -3.75 32.53
CA ASN A 8 31.85 -4.06 31.12
C ASN A 8 31.19 -5.40 30.75
N ASP A 9 31.30 -6.41 31.61
CA ASP A 9 30.64 -7.71 31.43
C ASP A 9 29.11 -7.56 31.50
N PHE A 10 28.61 -6.71 32.38
CA PHE A 10 27.19 -6.37 32.47
C PHE A 10 26.68 -5.67 31.19
N ASN A 11 27.39 -4.66 30.71
CA ASN A 11 27.02 -3.95 29.48
C ASN A 11 27.07 -4.87 28.26
N ALA A 12 28.08 -5.72 28.15
CA ALA A 12 28.19 -6.72 27.08
C ALA A 12 27.03 -7.72 27.11
N ARG A 13 26.56 -8.11 28.31
CA ARG A 13 25.41 -8.99 28.47
C ARG A 13 24.10 -8.30 28.11
N ILE A 14 23.90 -7.04 28.49
CA ILE A 14 22.75 -6.25 28.06
C ILE A 14 22.74 -6.09 26.54
N GLN A 15 23.88 -5.81 25.92
CA GLN A 15 23.97 -5.68 24.47
C GLN A 15 23.63 -6.98 23.73
N ARG A 16 23.90 -8.15 24.33
CA ARG A 16 23.50 -9.45 23.78
C ARG A 16 22.02 -9.76 24.00
N LEU A 17 21.46 -9.42 25.16
CA LEU A 17 20.07 -9.73 25.51
C LEU A 17 19.07 -8.76 24.89
N ASP A 18 19.42 -7.48 24.83
CA ASP A 18 18.60 -6.43 24.21
C ASP A 18 19.50 -5.37 23.55
N PRO A 19 19.91 -5.61 22.29
CA PRO A 19 20.72 -4.67 21.51
C PRO A 19 20.04 -3.30 21.36
N SER A 20 18.71 -3.27 21.36
CA SER A 20 17.92 -2.05 21.17
C SER A 20 17.94 -1.16 22.41
N PHE A 21 17.89 -1.75 23.60
CA PHE A 21 18.06 -1.05 24.86
C PHE A 21 19.49 -0.53 25.01
N ALA A 22 20.50 -1.32 24.63
CA ALA A 22 21.90 -0.92 24.70
C ALA A 22 22.22 0.28 23.80
N ALA A 23 21.61 0.36 22.61
CA ALA A 23 21.77 1.47 21.66
C ALA A 23 21.09 2.78 22.09
N THR A 24 20.23 2.75 23.11
CA THR A 24 19.51 3.95 23.59
C THR A 24 20.44 4.84 24.43
N PRO A 25 20.48 6.17 24.23
CA PRO A 25 21.28 7.09 25.06
C PRO A 25 20.87 7.02 26.54
N SER A 26 21.82 7.17 27.48
CA SER A 26 21.58 7.00 28.92
C SER A 26 20.43 7.86 29.45
N LYS A 27 20.39 9.16 29.08
CA LYS A 27 19.29 10.07 29.44
C LYS A 27 17.91 9.61 28.98
N ALA A 28 17.84 8.89 27.85
CA ALA A 28 16.60 8.35 27.32
C ALA A 28 16.22 6.99 27.95
N ARG A 29 17.18 6.26 28.53
CA ARG A 29 16.93 5.05 29.33
C ARG A 29 16.33 5.38 30.69
N ASP A 30 16.85 6.39 31.37
CA ASP A 30 16.42 6.77 32.71
C ASP A 30 15.01 7.41 32.72
N ALA A 31 14.62 8.05 31.62
CA ALA A 31 13.27 8.58 31.43
C ALA A 31 12.23 7.49 31.09
N ARG A 32 12.66 6.26 30.78
CA ARG A 32 11.79 5.17 30.34
C ARG A 32 11.18 4.48 31.55
N LYS A 33 9.85 4.59 31.70
CA LYS A 33 9.13 3.90 32.77
C LYS A 33 9.07 2.39 32.45
N PRO A 34 9.35 1.50 33.42
CA PRO A 34 9.51 0.06 33.16
C PRO A 34 8.26 -0.65 32.61
N TRP A 35 7.07 -0.06 32.77
CA TRP A 35 5.81 -0.56 32.21
C TRP A 35 5.48 -0.02 30.81
N GLU A 36 6.30 0.88 30.24
CA GLU A 36 6.16 1.35 28.86
C GLU A 36 6.79 0.35 27.89
N LEU A 37 6.18 -0.85 27.81
CA LEU A 37 6.56 -1.91 26.87
C LEU A 37 6.02 -1.70 25.43
N GLY A 38 5.31 -0.60 25.16
CA GLY A 38 4.52 -0.45 23.93
C GLY A 38 5.02 0.55 22.89
N THR A 39 6.00 1.41 23.16
CA THR A 39 6.28 2.54 22.25
C THR A 39 7.28 2.24 21.14
N SER A 40 8.07 1.16 21.24
CA SER A 40 9.01 0.77 20.18
C SER A 40 8.53 -0.37 19.28
N ALA A 41 7.50 -1.14 19.65
CA ALA A 41 6.89 -2.15 18.78
C ALA A 41 6.19 -1.55 17.53
N SER A 42 6.08 -0.22 17.46
CA SER A 42 5.51 0.52 16.34
C SER A 42 6.55 1.09 15.36
N ARG A 43 7.86 0.90 15.56
CA ARG A 43 8.82 1.11 14.45
C ARG A 43 8.72 -0.06 13.46
N LYS A 44 7.53 -0.34 12.94
CA LYS A 44 7.44 -0.90 11.58
C LYS A 44 8.10 0.15 10.69
N SER A 45 9.01 -0.26 9.83
CA SER A 45 9.63 0.63 8.86
C SER A 45 8.51 1.37 8.14
N SER A 46 8.45 2.69 8.33
CA SER A 46 7.52 3.52 7.58
C SER A 46 8.05 3.59 6.15
N HIS A 47 7.21 3.25 5.19
CA HIS A 47 7.52 3.30 3.77
C HIS A 47 6.60 4.31 3.08
N PRO A 48 6.70 5.61 3.44
CA PRO A 48 5.76 6.62 2.98
C PRO A 48 5.74 6.75 1.45
N VAL A 49 6.89 6.52 0.79
CA VAL A 49 7.00 6.56 -0.68
C VAL A 49 6.26 5.40 -1.34
N MET A 50 6.42 4.18 -0.81
CA MET A 50 5.70 3.01 -1.31
C MET A 50 4.20 3.18 -1.08
N MET A 51 3.83 3.74 0.07
CA MET A 51 2.45 4.03 0.42
C MET A 51 1.85 5.14 -0.46
N SER A 52 2.64 6.14 -0.89
CA SER A 52 2.17 7.10 -1.89
C SER A 52 1.97 6.49 -3.25
N GLY A 53 2.83 5.57 -3.68
CA GLY A 53 2.61 4.82 -4.92
C GLY A 53 1.32 3.99 -4.87
N LEU A 54 1.09 3.31 -3.73
CA LEU A 54 -0.12 2.52 -3.52
C LEU A 54 -1.39 3.40 -3.47
N GLY A 55 -1.34 4.53 -2.77
CA GLY A 55 -2.45 5.48 -2.72
C GLY A 55 -2.76 6.09 -4.09
N PHE A 56 -1.73 6.44 -4.85
CA PHE A 56 -1.86 6.91 -6.22
C PHE A 56 -2.53 5.87 -7.12
N GLY A 57 -2.00 4.64 -7.15
CA GLY A 57 -2.53 3.57 -7.99
C GLY A 57 -3.99 3.21 -7.67
N LEU A 58 -4.33 3.09 -6.38
CA LEU A 58 -5.70 2.80 -5.95
C LEU A 58 -6.68 3.92 -6.31
N ALA A 59 -6.31 5.17 -6.06
CA ALA A 59 -7.16 6.31 -6.38
C ALA A 59 -7.36 6.47 -7.88
N LEU A 60 -6.30 6.30 -8.67
CA LEU A 60 -6.35 6.39 -10.13
C LEU A 60 -7.21 5.27 -10.73
N ALA A 61 -7.06 4.03 -10.25
CA ALA A 61 -7.90 2.91 -10.68
C ALA A 61 -9.38 3.13 -10.34
N ALA A 62 -9.67 3.63 -9.12
CA ALA A 62 -11.04 3.93 -8.71
C ALA A 62 -11.66 5.06 -9.54
N LEU A 63 -10.91 6.13 -9.82
CA LEU A 63 -11.35 7.23 -10.69
C LEU A 63 -11.60 6.74 -12.12
N PHE A 64 -10.69 5.93 -12.67
CA PHE A 64 -10.86 5.35 -14.00
C PHE A 64 -12.13 4.48 -14.07
N ALA A 65 -12.33 3.62 -13.08
CA ALA A 65 -13.50 2.74 -13.02
C ALA A 65 -14.82 3.51 -12.85
N ALA A 66 -14.81 4.59 -12.06
CA ALA A 66 -15.98 5.45 -11.87
C ALA A 66 -16.33 6.26 -13.12
N ASN A 67 -15.32 6.75 -13.85
CA ASN A 67 -15.53 7.62 -15.01
C ASN A 67 -15.82 6.86 -16.31
N ASN A 68 -15.38 5.60 -16.44
CA ASN A 68 -15.50 4.81 -17.67
C ASN A 68 -16.14 3.42 -17.40
N PRO A 69 -17.38 3.37 -16.90
CA PRO A 69 -18.02 2.10 -16.52
C PRO A 69 -18.18 1.13 -17.70
N GLU A 70 -18.46 1.64 -18.90
CA GLU A 70 -18.60 0.83 -20.12
C GLU A 70 -17.28 0.15 -20.51
N THR A 71 -16.17 0.87 -20.41
CA THR A 71 -14.83 0.32 -20.69
C THR A 71 -14.48 -0.78 -19.71
N VAL A 72 -14.81 -0.61 -18.43
CA VAL A 72 -14.59 -1.65 -17.41
C VAL A 72 -15.44 -2.88 -17.69
N GLN A 73 -16.71 -2.71 -18.08
CA GLN A 73 -17.55 -3.83 -18.48
C GLN A 73 -16.99 -4.56 -19.70
N ALA A 74 -16.52 -3.83 -20.71
CA ALA A 74 -15.88 -4.42 -21.90
C ALA A 74 -14.61 -5.20 -21.54
N LEU A 75 -13.80 -4.69 -20.60
CA LEU A 75 -12.62 -5.40 -20.08
C LEU A 75 -13.01 -6.68 -19.31
N LEU A 76 -14.08 -6.64 -18.51
CA LEU A 76 -14.61 -7.81 -17.81
C LEU A 76 -15.08 -8.88 -18.80
N VAL A 77 -15.85 -8.51 -19.83
CA VAL A 77 -16.25 -9.44 -20.91
C VAL A 77 -15.03 -10.04 -21.58
N ARG A 78 -14.07 -9.21 -21.97
CA ARG A 78 -12.83 -9.65 -22.63
C ARG A 78 -11.99 -10.57 -21.76
N SER A 79 -12.05 -10.41 -20.44
CA SER A 79 -11.37 -11.28 -19.47
C SER A 79 -12.04 -12.65 -19.28
N GLY A 80 -13.17 -12.91 -19.94
CA GLY A 80 -13.88 -14.19 -19.89
C GLY A 80 -14.99 -14.25 -18.84
N TRP A 81 -15.41 -13.12 -18.26
CA TRP A 81 -16.51 -13.12 -17.29
C TRP A 81 -17.85 -13.38 -17.98
N PRO A 82 -18.71 -14.27 -17.43
CA PRO A 82 -20.03 -14.51 -17.99
C PRO A 82 -20.91 -13.27 -17.93
N VAL A 83 -21.60 -12.95 -19.02
CA VAL A 83 -22.37 -11.71 -19.18
C VAL A 83 -23.42 -11.51 -18.08
N GLN A 84 -24.05 -12.59 -17.64
CA GLN A 84 -25.02 -12.61 -16.55
C GLN A 84 -24.47 -12.14 -15.18
N PHE A 85 -23.16 -12.20 -14.97
CA PHE A 85 -22.52 -11.76 -13.73
C PHE A 85 -21.90 -10.37 -13.80
N ILE A 86 -21.89 -9.73 -14.97
CA ILE A 86 -21.27 -8.39 -15.15
C ILE A 86 -21.95 -7.35 -14.27
N HIS A 87 -23.27 -7.40 -14.15
CA HIS A 87 -24.00 -6.46 -13.30
C HIS A 87 -23.60 -6.60 -11.82
N TYR A 88 -23.41 -7.84 -11.34
CA TYR A 88 -22.94 -8.08 -9.97
C TYR A 88 -21.48 -7.63 -9.79
N ALA A 89 -20.61 -7.88 -10.77
CA ALA A 89 -19.22 -7.44 -10.75
C ALA A 89 -19.10 -5.91 -10.71
N THR A 90 -19.89 -5.22 -11.54
CA THR A 90 -19.89 -3.76 -11.62
C THR A 90 -20.45 -3.14 -10.34
N ASN A 91 -21.51 -3.70 -9.76
CA ASN A 91 -22.01 -3.29 -8.45
C ASN A 91 -20.98 -3.52 -7.33
N GLY A 92 -20.27 -4.65 -7.39
CA GLY A 92 -19.18 -4.96 -6.46
C GLY A 92 -18.04 -3.95 -6.55
N LEU A 93 -17.67 -3.52 -7.75
CA LEU A 93 -16.71 -2.44 -7.97
C LEU A 93 -17.19 -1.12 -7.35
N GLY A 94 -18.48 -0.79 -7.47
CA GLY A 94 -19.08 0.36 -6.81
C GLY A 94 -18.95 0.32 -5.28
N LEU A 95 -19.22 -0.85 -4.68
CA LEU A 95 -19.03 -1.06 -3.23
C LEU A 95 -17.56 -0.95 -2.83
N LEU A 96 -16.64 -1.43 -3.67
CA LEU A 96 -15.20 -1.33 -3.43
C LEU A 96 -14.75 0.15 -3.46
N ILE A 97 -15.24 0.93 -4.41
CA ILE A 97 -14.99 2.38 -4.48
C ILE A 97 -15.50 3.08 -3.21
N LEU A 98 -16.72 2.78 -2.75
CA LEU A 98 -17.25 3.31 -1.50
C LEU A 98 -16.38 2.93 -0.29
N GLY A 99 -15.95 1.66 -0.21
CA GLY A 99 -15.02 1.19 0.80
C GLY A 99 -13.69 1.94 0.77
N LEU A 100 -13.17 2.22 -0.44
CA LEU A 100 -11.94 2.98 -0.64
C LEU A 100 -12.08 4.44 -0.19
N ILE A 101 -13.23 5.08 -0.41
CA ILE A 101 -13.53 6.43 0.10
C ILE A 101 -13.47 6.42 1.63
N VAL A 102 -14.17 5.49 2.27
CA VAL A 102 -14.15 5.36 3.74
C VAL A 102 -12.73 5.09 4.25
N PHE A 103 -11.97 4.24 3.56
CA PHE A 103 -10.57 3.96 3.87
C PHE A 103 -9.71 5.22 3.84
N TYR A 104 -9.82 6.07 2.82
CA TYR A 104 -9.09 7.33 2.77
C TYR A 104 -9.52 8.29 3.88
N LEU A 105 -10.83 8.41 4.16
CA LEU A 105 -11.34 9.23 5.26
C LEU A 105 -10.78 8.79 6.62
N MET A 106 -10.72 7.47 6.87
CA MET A 106 -10.11 6.94 8.09
C MET A 106 -8.62 7.28 8.19
N ASN A 107 -7.88 7.23 7.07
CA ASN A 107 -6.48 7.63 7.03
C ASN A 107 -6.29 9.14 7.28
N VAL A 108 -7.21 9.99 6.80
CA VAL A 108 -7.22 11.44 7.11
C VAL A 108 -7.43 11.66 8.60
N VAL A 109 -8.41 10.99 9.22
CA VAL A 109 -8.62 11.06 10.67
C VAL A 109 -7.39 10.59 11.45
N ARG A 110 -6.70 9.54 10.95
CA ARG A 110 -5.46 9.03 11.55
C ARG A 110 -4.32 10.03 11.47
N LEU A 111 -4.27 10.87 10.43
CA LEU A 111 -3.27 11.93 10.26
C LEU A 111 -3.43 13.04 11.30
N VAL A 112 -4.67 13.42 11.61
CA VAL A 112 -4.98 14.50 12.56
C VAL A 112 -4.78 14.09 14.02
N LYS A 113 -4.93 12.80 14.36
CA LYS A 113 -4.75 12.31 15.74
C LYS A 113 -3.26 12.19 16.11
N PRO A 114 -2.76 12.89 17.15
CA PRO A 114 -1.32 12.96 17.45
C PRO A 114 -0.69 11.70 18.08
N ARG A 115 -1.47 10.66 18.39
CA ARG A 115 -1.01 9.44 19.10
C ARG A 115 -1.16 8.14 18.31
N THR A 116 -1.42 8.21 17.01
CA THR A 116 -1.62 7.04 16.15
C THR A 116 -0.30 6.57 15.55
N THR A 117 -0.05 5.26 15.64
CA THR A 117 1.07 4.58 14.98
C THR A 117 0.86 4.58 13.46
N GLY A 118 1.94 4.65 12.66
CA GLY A 118 1.87 4.58 11.18
C GLY A 118 1.43 5.88 10.47
N ARG A 119 1.53 7.05 11.12
CA ARG A 119 1.05 8.33 10.57
C ARG A 119 1.70 8.73 9.24
N LEU A 120 2.99 8.42 9.06
CA LEU A 120 3.73 8.71 7.83
C LEU A 120 3.24 7.86 6.64
N ASP A 121 2.87 6.61 6.89
CA ASP A 121 2.33 5.72 5.86
C ASP A 121 0.93 6.19 5.41
N SER A 122 0.09 6.60 6.36
CA SER A 122 -1.20 7.24 6.05
C SER A 122 -1.05 8.57 5.31
N ALA A 123 -0.04 9.38 5.66
CA ALA A 123 0.27 10.60 4.91
C ALA A 123 0.68 10.27 3.47
N GLY A 124 1.53 9.27 3.28
CA GLY A 124 1.90 8.76 1.96
C GLY A 124 0.68 8.38 1.12
N LEU A 125 -0.22 7.55 1.67
CA LEU A 125 -1.46 7.15 1.00
C LEU A 125 -2.30 8.34 0.53
N ILE A 126 -2.50 9.34 1.39
CA ILE A 126 -3.30 10.53 1.06
C ILE A 126 -2.61 11.37 -0.01
N VAL A 127 -1.29 11.60 0.12
CA VAL A 127 -0.52 12.36 -0.87
C VAL A 127 -0.59 11.68 -2.24
N GLY A 128 -0.47 10.35 -2.28
CA GLY A 128 -0.65 9.57 -3.50
C GLY A 128 -2.03 9.76 -4.12
N ALA A 129 -3.09 9.67 -3.32
CA ALA A 129 -4.46 9.86 -3.80
C ALA A 129 -4.71 11.27 -4.33
N VAL A 130 -4.20 12.31 -3.67
CA VAL A 130 -4.28 13.69 -4.14
C VAL A 130 -3.53 13.88 -5.45
N ALA A 131 -2.34 13.27 -5.59
CA ALA A 131 -1.60 13.29 -6.84
C ALA A 131 -2.39 12.60 -7.98
N ALA A 132 -3.10 11.51 -7.71
CA ALA A 132 -3.96 10.86 -8.71
C ALA A 132 -5.09 11.76 -9.19
N ILE A 133 -5.73 12.50 -8.27
CA ILE A 133 -6.76 13.49 -8.61
C ILE A 133 -6.15 14.63 -9.45
N ALA A 134 -4.95 15.10 -9.10
CA ALA A 134 -4.29 16.13 -9.89
C ALA A 134 -4.00 15.64 -11.32
N VAL A 135 -3.46 14.42 -11.45
CA VAL A 135 -3.16 13.80 -12.75
C VAL A 135 -4.41 13.56 -13.58
N SER A 136 -5.54 13.19 -12.98
CA SER A 136 -6.80 12.99 -13.73
C SER A 136 -7.38 14.28 -14.32
N ASN A 137 -6.88 15.45 -13.90
CA ASN A 137 -7.30 16.76 -14.42
C ASN A 137 -6.27 17.38 -15.38
N LEU A 138 -5.16 16.70 -15.68
CA LEU A 138 -4.17 17.17 -16.65
C LEU A 138 -4.68 16.99 -18.09
N ASP A 139 -4.24 17.88 -18.98
CA ASP A 139 -4.47 17.70 -20.41
C ASP A 139 -3.60 16.57 -20.98
N GLN A 140 -3.94 16.16 -22.20
CA GLN A 140 -3.27 15.04 -22.87
C GLN A 140 -1.80 15.34 -23.24
N ALA A 141 -1.43 16.61 -23.43
CA ALA A 141 -0.07 17.01 -23.75
C ALA A 141 0.87 16.85 -22.55
N HIS A 142 0.42 17.22 -21.34
CA HIS A 142 1.17 17.04 -20.11
C HIS A 142 1.33 15.54 -19.77
N LEU A 143 0.29 14.73 -20.01
CA LEU A 143 0.38 13.28 -19.82
C LEU A 143 1.39 12.64 -20.78
N GLN A 144 1.41 13.05 -22.05
CA GLN A 144 2.38 12.56 -23.03
C GLN A 144 3.82 12.98 -22.69
N SER A 145 4.03 14.24 -22.28
CA SER A 145 5.35 14.71 -21.83
C SER A 145 5.84 13.91 -20.61
N GLY A 146 4.95 13.59 -19.67
CA GLY A 146 5.27 12.74 -18.52
C GLY A 146 5.65 11.31 -18.92
N LEU A 147 4.93 10.71 -19.88
CA LEU A 147 5.25 9.38 -20.41
C LEU A 147 6.62 9.36 -21.08
N GLN A 148 6.91 10.36 -21.91
CA GLN A 148 8.22 10.50 -22.57
C GLN A 148 9.35 10.67 -21.56
N TYR A 149 9.14 11.45 -20.50
CA TYR A 149 10.11 11.60 -19.41
C TYR A 149 10.35 10.27 -18.67
N ALA A 150 9.32 9.43 -18.53
CA ALA A 150 9.42 8.10 -17.96
C ALA A 150 10.03 7.06 -18.92
N GLY A 151 10.38 7.45 -20.15
CA GLY A 151 10.97 6.58 -21.17
C GLY A 151 9.95 5.79 -22.00
N PHE A 152 8.67 6.18 -21.98
CA PHE A 152 7.60 5.57 -22.78
C PHE A 152 7.16 6.50 -23.91
N GLU A 153 7.10 5.98 -25.13
CA GLU A 153 6.66 6.75 -26.30
C GLU A 153 5.14 6.81 -26.40
N SER A 154 4.45 5.78 -25.88
CA SER A 154 3.00 5.70 -25.88
C SER A 154 2.44 5.06 -24.60
N PRO A 155 1.15 5.31 -24.27
CA PRO A 155 0.46 4.60 -23.19
C PRO A 155 0.40 3.07 -23.40
N ALA A 156 0.47 2.61 -24.65
CA ALA A 156 0.48 1.18 -24.97
C ALA A 156 1.77 0.50 -24.49
N ASP A 157 2.91 1.21 -24.53
CA ASP A 157 4.20 0.68 -24.07
C ASP A 157 4.21 0.46 -22.56
N VAL A 158 3.52 1.34 -21.82
CA VAL A 158 3.32 1.18 -20.37
C VAL A 158 2.51 -0.09 -20.09
N LEU A 159 1.47 -0.34 -20.88
CA LEU A 159 0.63 -1.52 -20.71
C LEU A 159 1.41 -2.81 -21.02
N THR A 160 2.19 -2.83 -22.11
CA THR A 160 3.05 -3.96 -22.47
C THR A 160 4.11 -4.21 -21.40
N PHE A 161 4.76 -3.16 -20.90
CA PHE A 161 5.72 -3.26 -19.81
C PHE A 161 5.08 -3.80 -18.53
N ALA A 162 3.91 -3.28 -18.15
CA ALA A 162 3.17 -3.73 -16.97
C ALA A 162 2.72 -5.18 -17.09
N GLN A 163 2.26 -5.61 -18.27
CA GLN A 163 1.89 -7.00 -18.54
C GLN A 163 3.10 -7.93 -18.40
N ALA A 164 4.24 -7.59 -19.02
CA ALA A 164 5.46 -8.39 -18.92
C ALA A 164 5.97 -8.50 -17.47
N ARG A 165 5.93 -7.41 -16.70
CA ARG A 165 6.32 -7.44 -15.28
C ARG A 165 5.33 -8.22 -14.42
N THR A 166 4.04 -8.13 -14.72
CA THR A 166 3.02 -8.87 -13.97
C THR A 166 3.11 -10.37 -14.26
N SER A 167 3.40 -10.78 -15.50
CA SER A 167 3.63 -12.20 -15.82
C SER A 167 4.85 -12.75 -15.08
N ASP A 168 5.93 -11.96 -14.97
CA ASP A 168 7.14 -12.35 -14.23
C ASP A 168 6.87 -12.50 -12.72
N ILE A 169 6.06 -11.60 -12.14
CA ILE A 169 5.76 -11.59 -10.70
C ILE A 169 4.70 -12.63 -10.33
N ALA A 170 3.68 -12.77 -11.17
CA ALA A 170 2.50 -13.57 -10.82
C ALA A 170 2.76 -15.06 -11.04
N ASN A 171 3.44 -15.50 -12.11
CA ASN A 171 3.51 -16.91 -12.53
C ASN A 171 2.18 -17.69 -12.30
N ILE A 172 1.04 -16.98 -12.39
CA ILE A 172 -0.29 -17.52 -12.17
C ILE A 172 -0.87 -17.72 -13.56
N ASP A 173 -1.00 -19.00 -13.92
CA ASP A 173 -1.75 -19.39 -15.10
C ASP A 173 -3.25 -19.25 -14.81
N TRP A 174 -3.80 -18.09 -15.17
CA TRP A 174 -5.23 -17.81 -15.04
C TRP A 174 -6.11 -18.77 -15.86
N THR A 175 -5.56 -19.51 -16.82
CA THR A 175 -6.29 -20.53 -17.57
C THR A 175 -6.53 -21.81 -16.74
N SER A 176 -5.79 -22.00 -15.65
CA SER A 176 -5.97 -23.11 -14.70
C SER A 176 -7.01 -22.84 -13.61
N VAL A 177 -7.50 -21.59 -13.49
CA VAL A 177 -8.44 -21.20 -12.43
C VAL A 177 -9.86 -21.55 -12.84
N VAL A 178 -10.35 -22.71 -12.40
CA VAL A 178 -11.76 -23.10 -12.56
C VAL A 178 -12.58 -22.52 -11.41
N PRO A 179 -13.62 -21.70 -11.67
CA PRO A 179 -14.52 -21.24 -10.63
C PRO A 179 -15.38 -22.40 -10.14
N VAL A 180 -15.11 -22.89 -8.93
CA VAL A 180 -15.96 -23.90 -8.27
C VAL A 180 -17.06 -23.18 -7.52
N SER A 181 -18.32 -23.32 -7.96
CA SER A 181 -19.46 -22.84 -7.18
C SER A 181 -19.83 -23.91 -6.16
N SER A 182 -19.90 -23.52 -4.88
CA SER A 182 -20.44 -24.36 -3.82
C SER A 182 -21.97 -24.25 -3.82
N SER A 183 -22.65 -24.87 -4.78
CA SER A 183 -24.07 -25.15 -4.64
C SER A 183 -24.23 -26.52 -3.95
N PRO A 184 -24.99 -26.63 -2.84
CA PRO A 184 -25.45 -27.93 -2.38
C PRO A 184 -26.38 -28.51 -3.46
N LYS A 185 -26.25 -29.82 -3.71
CA LYS A 185 -27.20 -30.60 -4.51
C LYS A 185 -28.53 -30.76 -3.79
#